data_AF-A0A356ENE8-F1
#
_entry.id   AF-A0A356ENE8-F1
#
_cell.length_a   1.000
_cell.length_b   1.000
_cell.length_c   1.000
_cell.angle_alpha   90.00
_cell.angle_beta   90.00
_cell.angle_gamma   90.00
#
_symmetry.space_group_name_H-M   'P 1'
#
loop_
_entity.id
_entity.type
_entity.pdbx_description
1 polymer ?
#
loop_
_entity_poly.entity_id
_entity_poly.type
_entity_poly.pdbx_seq_one_letter_code
_entity_poly.pdbx_strand_id
1 'polypeptide(L)'
;MTDQHGPVGNPSAKSIANAGLWMNTNLGTNGFVDQAVTFDLGGTHRLSAMAIWNYNQSTWSTSTLSYVDHTTRGVKEALIEYSLDGGDTFVALADANGVAEGNYTIAKALTGSDAAPIENSYQSSINLANLVADHIRITLKGNYGDATYAGFSEVRFYGTSLIPDVPGDTNGDGIVDGTDSRVLGGYWGASVTAGDATKGDFNGDGVVDATDATILAAHWGDHRYGNAGSEAAEASAAVPEPCVMAMLATLVFLAHGRRRRSTTA
;
A
#
# COMPACT_ATOMS: atom_id res chain seq x y z
N MET A 1 -19.83 -2.59 -11.92
CA MET A 1 -18.55 -1.87 -11.70
C MET A 1 -18.24 -1.17 -13.00
N THR A 2 -17.92 0.12 -13.04
CA THR A 2 -17.68 0.83 -14.31
C THR A 2 -16.30 1.48 -14.48
N ASP A 3 -15.39 1.50 -13.49
CA ASP A 3 -14.08 2.15 -13.71
C ASP A 3 -12.87 1.74 -12.82
N GLN A 4 -12.78 0.50 -12.33
CA GLN A 4 -11.70 0.10 -11.38
C GLN A 4 -10.32 -0.18 -12.02
N HIS A 5 -9.99 0.35 -13.20
CA HIS A 5 -8.67 0.14 -13.82
C HIS A 5 -8.02 1.47 -14.22
N GLY A 6 -7.40 2.14 -13.25
CA GLY A 6 -6.43 3.20 -13.50
C GLY A 6 -6.40 4.29 -12.40
N PRO A 7 -5.30 5.06 -12.29
CA PRO A 7 -5.14 6.17 -11.35
C PRO A 7 -6.08 7.37 -11.61
N VAL A 8 -6.99 7.25 -12.58
CA VAL A 8 -8.00 8.25 -12.97
C VAL A 8 -9.39 7.65 -12.82
N GLY A 9 -9.83 7.49 -11.56
CA GLY A 9 -11.24 7.21 -11.28
C GLY A 9 -12.11 8.41 -11.67
N ASN A 10 -13.24 8.17 -12.32
CA ASN A 10 -14.19 9.21 -12.69
C ASN A 10 -14.69 9.91 -11.41
N PRO A 11 -14.51 11.24 -11.24
CA PRO A 11 -14.97 11.95 -10.04
C PRO A 11 -16.50 12.01 -9.93
N SER A 12 -17.22 11.66 -11.01
CA SER A 12 -18.69 11.51 -11.01
C SER A 12 -19.13 10.05 -10.86
N ALA A 13 -18.22 9.13 -10.52
CA ALA A 13 -18.57 7.74 -10.29
C ALA A 13 -19.61 7.61 -9.18
N LYS A 14 -20.50 6.63 -9.34
CA LYS A 14 -21.46 6.26 -8.32
C LYS A 14 -21.04 4.94 -7.69
N SER A 15 -21.31 4.78 -6.40
CA SER A 15 -21.26 3.45 -5.81
C SER A 15 -22.38 2.61 -6.38
N ILE A 16 -22.08 1.34 -6.65
CA ILE A 16 -23.10 0.39 -7.06
C ILE A 16 -23.89 -0.02 -5.81
N ALA A 17 -25.21 -0.10 -5.98
CA ALA A 17 -26.10 -0.45 -4.89
C ALA A 17 -25.78 -1.86 -4.36
N ASN A 18 -25.70 -2.00 -3.04
CA ASN A 18 -25.47 -3.28 -2.35
C ASN A 18 -24.17 -4.02 -2.68
N ALA A 19 -23.15 -3.37 -3.23
CA ALA A 19 -21.89 -4.02 -3.61
C ALA A 19 -20.66 -3.30 -3.02
N GLY A 20 -19.59 -4.07 -2.77
CA GLY A 20 -18.31 -3.53 -2.30
C GLY A 20 -18.31 -3.01 -0.86
N LEU A 21 -19.29 -3.41 -0.05
CA LEU A 21 -19.52 -2.84 1.27
C LEU A 21 -18.48 -3.30 2.29
N TRP A 22 -17.83 -2.35 2.96
CA TRP A 22 -17.11 -2.60 4.20
C TRP A 22 -18.02 -2.29 5.39
N MET A 23 -18.02 -3.17 6.39
CA MET A 23 -18.82 -3.01 7.60
C MET A 23 -18.06 -3.53 8.80
N ASN A 24 -18.04 -2.74 9.85
CA ASN A 24 -17.57 -3.15 11.15
C ASN A 24 -18.74 -3.61 12.03
N THR A 25 -18.45 -4.58 12.90
CA THR A 25 -19.41 -5.13 13.85
C THR A 25 -19.07 -4.66 15.27
N ASN A 26 -20.08 -4.61 16.15
CA ASN A 26 -19.86 -4.34 17.56
C ASN A 26 -18.97 -5.45 18.17
N LEU A 27 -17.73 -5.11 18.57
CA LEU A 27 -16.75 -6.04 19.14
C LEU A 27 -16.56 -5.91 20.67
N GLY A 28 -17.41 -5.17 21.41
CA GLY A 28 -17.29 -5.08 22.87
C GLY A 28 -17.68 -3.74 23.48
N THR A 29 -16.98 -3.34 24.55
CA THR A 29 -17.38 -2.29 25.52
C THR A 29 -17.73 -0.92 24.92
N ASN A 30 -17.16 -0.56 23.77
CA ASN A 30 -17.44 0.70 23.06
C ASN A 30 -18.16 0.50 21.71
N GLY A 31 -18.59 -0.72 21.39
CA GLY A 31 -19.24 -1.00 20.12
C GLY A 31 -18.31 -0.81 18.92
N PHE A 32 -18.85 -0.19 17.86
CA PHE A 32 -18.08 0.22 16.68
C PHE A 32 -17.39 1.57 16.86
N VAL A 33 -17.68 2.30 17.95
CA VAL A 33 -17.09 3.61 18.22
C VAL A 33 -15.61 3.43 18.55
N ASP A 34 -14.79 4.35 18.04
CA ASP A 34 -13.33 4.37 18.09
C ASP A 34 -12.63 3.23 17.34
N GLN A 35 -13.38 2.37 16.65
CA GLN A 35 -12.79 1.47 15.69
C GLN A 35 -12.35 2.25 14.45
N ALA A 36 -11.25 1.84 13.83
CA ALA A 36 -10.70 2.54 12.69
C ALA A 36 -10.48 1.60 11.50
N VAL A 37 -10.57 2.19 10.31
CA VAL A 37 -10.00 1.62 9.09
C VAL A 37 -8.77 2.45 8.73
N THR A 38 -7.64 1.77 8.53
CA THR A 38 -6.39 2.39 8.09
C THR A 38 -6.11 1.95 6.67
N PHE A 39 -5.90 2.93 5.80
CA PHE A 39 -5.52 2.76 4.40
C PHE A 39 -4.03 2.99 4.29
N ASP A 40 -3.28 1.94 3.97
CA ASP A 40 -1.95 2.06 3.41
C ASP A 40 -2.09 2.47 1.94
N LEU A 41 -1.60 3.67 1.61
CA LEU A 41 -1.66 4.22 0.26
C LEU A 41 -0.55 3.69 -0.63
N GLY A 42 0.38 2.98 -0.03
CA GLY A 42 1.40 2.27 -0.73
C GLY A 42 2.66 3.03 -1.03
N GLY A 43 2.96 3.98 -0.16
CA GLY A 43 4.01 4.94 -0.34
C GLY A 43 3.54 6.37 -0.14
N THR A 44 4.49 7.30 -0.19
CA THR A 44 4.18 8.72 0.01
C THR A 44 3.51 9.32 -1.22
N HIS A 45 2.28 9.83 -1.04
CA HIS A 45 1.53 10.53 -2.08
C HIS A 45 1.32 11.99 -1.71
N ARG A 46 1.30 12.87 -2.72
CA ARG A 46 0.73 14.20 -2.62
C ARG A 46 -0.75 14.11 -2.97
N LEU A 47 -1.58 14.10 -1.95
CA LEU A 47 -3.02 14.02 -2.06
C LEU A 47 -3.62 15.36 -2.50
N SER A 48 -4.80 15.26 -3.07
CA SER A 48 -5.62 16.37 -3.54
C SER A 48 -7.03 16.30 -2.95
N ALA A 49 -7.63 15.11 -2.91
CA ALA A 49 -8.93 14.90 -2.33
C ALA A 49 -9.12 13.45 -1.88
N MET A 50 -10.11 13.23 -1.02
CA MET A 50 -10.66 11.92 -0.71
C MET A 50 -12.18 11.97 -0.90
N ALA A 51 -12.75 10.99 -1.59
CA ALA A 51 -14.19 10.84 -1.74
C ALA A 51 -14.69 9.62 -0.96
N ILE A 52 -15.80 9.79 -0.25
CA ILE A 52 -16.39 8.75 0.61
C ILE A 52 -17.82 8.47 0.16
N TRP A 53 -18.08 7.22 -0.26
CA TRP A 53 -19.42 6.68 -0.44
C TRP A 53 -19.81 5.94 0.83
N ASN A 54 -20.84 6.45 1.48
CA ASN A 54 -21.34 5.91 2.72
C ASN A 54 -22.19 4.65 2.49
N TYR A 55 -22.40 3.86 3.54
CA TYR A 55 -23.09 2.57 3.46
C TYR A 55 -24.49 2.69 2.86
N ASN A 56 -24.67 2.15 1.65
CA ASN A 56 -25.89 2.32 0.85
C ASN A 56 -26.78 1.06 0.77
N GLN A 57 -26.62 0.11 1.69
CA GLN A 57 -27.31 -1.17 1.59
C GLN A 57 -28.83 -1.02 1.80
N SER A 58 -29.59 -1.66 0.91
CA SER A 58 -31.02 -1.92 1.06
C SER A 58 -31.35 -3.34 0.61
N THR A 59 -32.06 -4.10 1.44
CA THR A 59 -32.36 -5.52 1.17
C THR A 59 -33.85 -5.77 1.04
N TRP A 60 -34.25 -6.68 0.16
CA TRP A 60 -35.64 -7.11 0.09
C TRP A 60 -36.00 -8.04 1.25
N SER A 61 -37.09 -7.74 1.96
CA SER A 61 -37.67 -8.61 2.99
C SER A 61 -38.81 -9.42 2.39
N THR A 62 -38.69 -10.75 2.42
CA THR A 62 -39.73 -11.67 1.94
C THR A 62 -40.91 -11.79 2.91
N SER A 63 -40.76 -11.37 4.18
CA SER A 63 -41.83 -11.40 5.18
C SER A 63 -42.72 -10.17 5.10
N THR A 64 -42.13 -8.98 4.93
CA THR A 64 -42.87 -7.71 4.80
C THR A 64 -43.16 -7.33 3.35
N LEU A 65 -42.61 -8.08 2.39
CA LEU A 65 -42.70 -7.81 0.95
C LEU A 65 -42.33 -6.36 0.61
N SER A 66 -41.27 -5.87 1.26
CA SER A 66 -40.79 -4.50 1.15
C SER A 66 -39.27 -4.46 1.22
N TYR A 67 -38.65 -3.38 0.72
CA TYR A 67 -37.25 -3.12 1.02
C TYR A 67 -37.08 -2.70 2.48
N VAL A 68 -35.90 -3.04 3.02
CA VAL A 68 -35.44 -2.66 4.35
C VAL A 68 -34.23 -1.77 4.16
N ASP A 69 -34.34 -0.53 4.64
CA ASP A 69 -33.26 0.45 4.65
C ASP A 69 -32.21 0.07 5.72
N HIS A 70 -30.97 -0.16 5.30
CA HIS A 70 -29.83 -0.35 6.21
C HIS A 70 -28.83 0.82 6.16
N THR A 71 -29.17 1.93 5.51
CA THR A 71 -28.30 3.11 5.42
C THR A 71 -28.08 3.80 6.76
N THR A 72 -28.84 3.43 7.81
CA THR A 72 -28.58 3.84 9.20
C THR A 72 -27.23 3.34 9.74
N ARG A 73 -26.66 2.29 9.12
CA ARG A 73 -25.31 1.79 9.37
C ARG A 73 -24.23 2.68 8.74
N GLY A 74 -24.59 3.68 7.95
CA GLY A 74 -23.62 4.62 7.40
C GLY A 74 -22.95 5.42 8.51
N VAL A 75 -21.65 5.67 8.37
CA VAL A 75 -20.87 6.48 9.32
C VAL A 75 -21.32 7.93 9.24
N LYS A 76 -21.60 8.54 10.39
CA LYS A 76 -22.04 9.94 10.50
C LYS A 76 -20.90 10.83 10.96
N GLU A 77 -20.19 10.40 12.00
CA GLU A 77 -19.14 11.17 12.69
C GLU A 77 -17.84 10.38 12.58
N ALA A 78 -16.78 11.05 12.13
CA ALA A 78 -15.49 10.41 11.89
C ALA A 78 -14.32 11.33 12.26
N LEU A 79 -13.29 10.73 12.82
CA LEU A 79 -11.96 11.33 12.97
C LEU A 79 -11.06 10.80 11.86
N ILE A 80 -10.64 11.67 10.96
CA ILE A 80 -9.78 11.39 9.83
C ILE A 80 -8.38 11.94 10.12
N GLU A 81 -7.41 11.06 10.04
CA GLU A 81 -6.02 11.34 10.36
C GLU A 81 -5.12 10.87 9.21
N TYR A 82 -3.93 11.43 9.12
CA TYR A 82 -2.92 11.04 8.14
C TYR A 82 -1.58 10.76 8.82
N SER A 83 -0.75 9.95 8.17
CA SER A 83 0.62 9.65 8.58
C SER A 83 1.57 9.86 7.40
N LEU A 84 2.83 10.14 7.71
CA LEU A 84 3.95 10.23 6.77
C LEU A 84 5.16 9.40 7.25
N ASP A 85 4.98 8.63 8.32
CA ASP A 85 6.01 7.83 8.97
C ASP A 85 5.64 6.35 8.98
N GLY A 86 5.03 5.87 7.89
CA GLY A 86 4.65 4.46 7.76
C GLY A 86 3.50 4.02 8.67
N GLY A 87 2.69 4.96 9.14
CA GLY A 87 1.57 4.68 10.04
C GLY A 87 1.95 4.61 11.53
N ASP A 88 3.14 5.06 11.92
CA ASP A 88 3.56 5.09 13.33
C ASP A 88 2.89 6.21 14.12
N THR A 89 2.82 7.40 13.53
CA THR A 89 2.14 8.56 14.12
C THR A 89 1.05 9.10 13.20
N PHE A 90 -0.06 9.51 13.81
CA PHE A 90 -1.22 10.02 13.10
C PHE A 90 -1.52 11.44 13.53
N VAL A 91 -1.66 12.31 12.54
CA VAL A 91 -2.02 13.71 12.71
C VAL A 91 -3.45 13.89 12.22
N ALA A 92 -4.31 14.43 13.08
CA ALA A 92 -5.68 14.76 12.70
C ALA A 92 -5.68 15.84 11.62
N LEU A 93 -6.49 15.64 10.57
CA LEU A 93 -6.81 16.72 9.64
C LEU A 93 -7.50 17.86 10.40
N ALA A 94 -7.37 19.09 9.89
CA ALA A 94 -7.93 20.27 10.51
C ALA A 94 -9.41 20.07 10.90
N ASP A 95 -9.70 20.34 12.17
CA ASP A 95 -10.99 20.04 12.78
C ASP A 95 -12.07 21.01 12.29
N ALA A 96 -13.13 20.48 11.67
CA ALA A 96 -14.29 21.25 11.26
C ALA A 96 -15.45 21.18 12.28
N ASN A 97 -15.45 20.19 13.19
CA ASN A 97 -16.64 19.77 13.93
C ASN A 97 -16.45 19.61 15.46
N GLY A 98 -15.22 19.62 15.96
CA GLY A 98 -14.88 19.52 17.37
C GLY A 98 -14.42 18.12 17.82
N VAL A 99 -13.62 18.07 18.88
CA VAL A 99 -12.89 16.88 19.34
C VAL A 99 -13.77 15.65 19.64
N ALA A 100 -15.01 15.84 20.10
CA ALA A 100 -15.89 14.76 20.53
C ALA A 100 -16.56 14.00 19.36
N GLU A 101 -16.88 14.72 18.28
CA GLU A 101 -17.54 14.16 17.08
C GLU A 101 -16.52 13.74 16.00
N GLY A 102 -15.22 13.95 16.28
CA GLY A 102 -14.18 13.89 15.26
C GLY A 102 -14.19 15.13 14.37
N ASN A 103 -13.37 15.14 13.33
CA ASN A 103 -13.18 16.32 12.49
C ASN A 103 -14.13 16.38 11.28
N TYR A 104 -14.92 15.33 10.99
CA TYR A 104 -15.83 15.30 9.84
C TYR A 104 -17.20 14.68 10.12
N THR A 105 -18.22 15.26 9.49
CA THR A 105 -19.57 14.71 9.41
C THR A 105 -19.82 14.25 7.98
N ILE A 106 -20.18 12.98 7.81
CA ILE A 106 -20.38 12.36 6.50
C ILE A 106 -21.88 12.16 6.32
N ALA A 107 -22.45 12.66 5.23
CA ALA A 107 -23.89 12.55 4.96
C ALA A 107 -24.35 11.07 4.88
N LYS A 108 -25.62 10.81 5.19
CA LYS A 108 -26.22 9.46 5.04
C LYS A 108 -26.35 9.14 3.55
N ALA A 109 -26.17 7.88 3.18
CA ALA A 109 -26.53 7.43 1.83
C ALA A 109 -28.04 7.55 1.61
N LEU A 110 -28.44 7.79 0.37
CA LEU A 110 -29.84 7.88 -0.03
C LEU A 110 -30.36 6.50 -0.46
N THR A 111 -31.65 6.31 -0.24
CA THR A 111 -32.42 5.21 -0.82
C THR A 111 -33.42 5.76 -1.84
N GLY A 112 -33.85 4.90 -2.75
CA GLY A 112 -34.92 5.21 -3.70
C GLY A 112 -36.30 5.22 -3.03
N SER A 113 -37.34 5.34 -3.86
CA SER A 113 -38.72 5.17 -3.40
C SER A 113 -38.90 3.85 -2.67
N ASP A 114 -39.64 3.86 -1.56
CA ASP A 114 -39.88 2.68 -0.72
C ASP A 114 -38.61 1.97 -0.27
N ALA A 115 -37.55 2.74 0.00
CA ALA A 115 -36.23 2.25 0.37
C ALA A 115 -35.54 1.39 -0.71
N ALA A 116 -35.94 1.47 -1.98
CA ALA A 116 -35.31 0.70 -3.05
C ALA A 116 -33.80 1.00 -3.17
N PRO A 117 -32.97 0.00 -3.49
CA PRO A 117 -31.54 0.19 -3.69
C PRO A 117 -31.27 1.11 -4.89
N ILE A 118 -30.39 2.09 -4.71
CA ILE A 118 -29.99 3.04 -5.76
C ILE A 118 -28.47 3.23 -5.77
N GLU A 119 -27.96 3.62 -6.94
CA GLU A 119 -26.58 4.09 -7.07
C GLU A 119 -26.43 5.47 -6.44
N ASN A 120 -25.43 5.62 -5.56
CA ASN A 120 -25.21 6.84 -4.80
C ASN A 120 -23.99 7.60 -5.34
N SER A 121 -24.08 8.93 -5.44
CA SER A 121 -22.88 9.78 -5.47
C SER A 121 -22.18 9.71 -4.10
N TYR A 122 -20.92 10.15 -4.01
CA TYR A 122 -20.23 10.22 -2.73
C TYR A 122 -20.98 11.16 -1.78
N GLN A 123 -21.03 10.79 -0.49
CA GLN A 123 -21.69 11.57 0.56
C GLN A 123 -20.77 12.66 1.09
N SER A 124 -19.45 12.51 0.93
CA SER A 124 -18.48 13.51 1.33
C SER A 124 -17.28 13.53 0.39
N SER A 125 -16.78 14.74 0.14
CA SER A 125 -15.49 14.98 -0.50
C SER A 125 -14.64 15.81 0.45
N ILE A 126 -13.55 15.22 0.92
CA ILE A 126 -12.61 15.83 1.83
C ILE A 126 -11.49 16.47 1.00
N ASN A 127 -11.28 17.76 1.20
CA ASN A 127 -10.18 18.48 0.56
C ASN A 127 -8.87 18.11 1.26
N LEU A 128 -7.95 17.52 0.51
CA LEU A 128 -6.61 17.13 0.98
C LEU A 128 -5.53 17.89 0.20
N ALA A 129 -5.84 19.08 -0.33
CA ALA A 129 -4.97 19.80 -1.25
C ALA A 129 -3.54 19.92 -0.72
N ASN A 130 -2.61 19.29 -1.45
CA ASN A 130 -1.17 19.26 -1.17
C ASN A 130 -0.78 18.56 0.14
N LEU A 131 -1.69 17.82 0.77
CA LEU A 131 -1.38 16.96 1.89
C LEU A 131 -0.43 15.86 1.41
N VAL A 132 0.67 15.67 2.12
CA VAL A 132 1.58 14.56 1.85
C VAL A 132 1.33 13.49 2.91
N ALA A 133 1.05 12.27 2.48
CA ALA A 133 0.76 11.15 3.38
C ALA A 133 1.10 9.80 2.73
N ASP A 134 1.45 8.82 3.56
CA ASP A 134 1.56 7.40 3.18
C ASP A 134 0.39 6.56 3.72
N HIS A 135 -0.24 7.00 4.81
CA HIS A 135 -1.45 6.38 5.34
C HIS A 135 -2.54 7.41 5.62
N ILE A 136 -3.78 6.96 5.49
CA ILE A 136 -4.97 7.67 5.98
C ILE A 136 -5.72 6.74 6.92
N ARG A 137 -6.11 7.23 8.09
CA ARG A 137 -6.95 6.50 9.04
C ARG A 137 -8.29 7.21 9.21
N ILE A 138 -9.36 6.43 9.18
CA ILE A 138 -10.71 6.89 9.47
C ILE A 138 -11.20 6.15 10.71
N THR A 139 -11.27 6.87 11.82
CA THR A 139 -11.78 6.39 13.10
C THR A 139 -13.26 6.75 13.23
N LEU A 140 -14.09 5.75 13.52
CA LEU A 140 -15.54 5.88 13.63
C LEU A 140 -15.93 6.53 14.97
N LYS A 141 -16.74 7.59 14.94
CA LYS A 141 -17.26 8.25 16.15
C LYS A 141 -18.77 8.07 16.33
N GLY A 142 -19.50 7.89 15.23
CA GLY A 142 -20.95 7.68 15.25
C GLY A 142 -21.52 7.28 13.89
N ASN A 143 -22.77 6.81 13.88
CA ASN A 143 -23.52 6.43 12.68
C ASN A 143 -24.93 7.06 12.68
N TYR A 144 -25.78 6.67 11.74
CA TYR A 144 -27.14 7.17 11.60
C TYR A 144 -28.20 6.41 12.42
N GLY A 145 -27.79 5.74 13.50
CA GLY A 145 -28.71 5.17 14.52
C GLY A 145 -28.79 3.65 14.56
N ASP A 146 -27.92 2.92 13.86
CA ASP A 146 -27.80 1.46 14.05
C ASP A 146 -26.94 1.17 15.30
N ALA A 147 -27.42 0.33 16.22
CA ALA A 147 -26.72 0.07 17.49
C ALA A 147 -25.51 -0.89 17.36
N THR A 148 -25.37 -1.56 16.21
CA THR A 148 -24.48 -2.72 16.06
C THR A 148 -23.45 -2.53 14.97
N TYR A 149 -23.80 -1.84 13.90
CA TYR A 149 -22.99 -1.81 12.69
C TYR A 149 -22.69 -0.38 12.23
N ALA A 150 -21.47 -0.20 11.73
CA ALA A 150 -21.06 1.01 11.02
C ALA A 150 -20.25 0.61 9.79
N GLY A 151 -20.41 1.29 8.67
CA GLY A 151 -19.74 0.89 7.44
C GLY A 151 -19.66 1.96 6.37
N PHE A 152 -18.91 1.65 5.33
CA PHE A 152 -18.75 2.43 4.12
C PHE A 152 -19.05 1.56 2.91
N SER A 153 -19.51 2.18 1.83
CA SER A 153 -19.59 1.49 0.54
C SER A 153 -18.26 1.60 -0.21
N GLU A 154 -17.58 2.75 -0.15
CA GLU A 154 -16.33 2.96 -0.87
C GLU A 154 -15.57 4.18 -0.33
N VAL A 155 -14.24 4.14 -0.40
CA VAL A 155 -13.38 5.30 -0.17
C VAL A 155 -12.39 5.38 -1.32
N ARG A 156 -12.20 6.57 -1.90
CA ARG A 156 -11.22 6.83 -2.97
C ARG A 156 -10.31 7.97 -2.58
N PHE A 157 -9.03 7.83 -2.91
CA PHE A 157 -8.01 8.85 -2.76
C PHE A 157 -7.59 9.36 -4.12
N TYR A 158 -7.38 10.67 -4.22
CA TYR A 158 -6.91 11.33 -5.43
C TYR A 158 -5.60 12.04 -5.12
N GLY A 159 -4.57 11.80 -5.91
CA GLY A 159 -3.26 12.40 -5.70
C GLY A 159 -2.24 11.96 -6.73
N THR A 160 -1.01 12.38 -6.53
CA THR A 160 0.16 11.95 -7.29
C THR A 160 1.15 11.26 -6.37
N SER A 161 1.69 10.12 -6.78
CA SER A 161 2.82 9.50 -6.06
C SER A 161 4.00 10.47 -6.00
N LEU A 162 4.62 10.59 -4.82
CA LEU A 162 5.87 11.33 -4.61
C LEU A 162 7.08 10.41 -4.50
N ILE A 163 6.87 9.10 -4.49
CA ILE A 163 7.98 8.17 -4.63
C ILE A 163 8.40 8.22 -6.10
N PRO A 164 9.66 8.55 -6.42
CA PRO A 164 10.17 8.35 -7.77
C PRO A 164 9.98 6.87 -8.16
N ASP A 165 9.65 6.60 -9.43
CA ASP A 165 9.61 5.21 -9.92
C ASP A 165 10.88 4.50 -9.44
N VAL A 166 10.73 3.38 -8.71
CA VAL A 166 11.88 2.61 -8.22
C VAL A 166 12.68 2.22 -9.47
N PRO A 167 13.96 2.65 -9.62
CA PRO A 167 14.71 2.28 -10.80
C PRO A 167 14.76 0.75 -10.89
N GLY A 168 14.39 0.17 -12.03
CA GLY A 168 14.20 -1.28 -12.15
C GLY A 168 12.74 -1.74 -12.21
N ASP A 169 11.77 -0.92 -11.79
CA ASP A 169 10.34 -1.23 -11.81
C ASP A 169 9.73 -0.77 -13.15
N THR A 170 9.55 -1.72 -14.06
CA THR A 170 9.04 -1.47 -15.42
C THR A 170 7.52 -1.41 -15.49
N ASN A 171 6.81 -2.07 -14.58
CA ASN A 171 5.35 -2.19 -14.66
C ASN A 171 4.64 -1.18 -13.74
N GLY A 172 5.39 -0.48 -12.89
CA GLY A 172 4.93 0.56 -11.98
C GLY A 172 4.17 0.03 -10.77
N ASP A 173 4.24 -1.28 -10.49
CA ASP A 173 3.58 -1.90 -9.33
C ASP A 173 4.31 -1.62 -8.01
N GLY A 174 5.51 -1.06 -8.11
CA GLY A 174 6.32 -0.70 -6.98
C GLY A 174 7.12 -1.82 -6.40
N ILE A 175 7.37 -2.88 -7.13
CA ILE A 175 8.23 -3.99 -6.75
C ILE A 175 9.17 -4.24 -7.91
N VAL A 176 10.48 -4.37 -7.65
CA VAL A 176 11.42 -4.80 -8.69
C VAL A 176 11.58 -6.32 -8.60
N ASP A 177 10.96 -7.05 -9.54
CA ASP A 177 10.99 -8.51 -9.53
C ASP A 177 11.16 -9.19 -10.90
N GLY A 178 10.83 -10.49 -10.93
CA GLY A 178 10.90 -11.32 -12.13
C GLY A 178 9.95 -10.89 -13.25
N THR A 179 8.99 -10.02 -12.98
CA THR A 179 8.09 -9.39 -13.94
C THR A 179 8.84 -8.30 -14.69
N ASP A 180 9.59 -7.48 -13.96
CA ASP A 180 10.33 -6.36 -14.55
C ASP A 180 11.49 -6.81 -15.41
N SER A 181 12.25 -7.80 -14.93
CA SER A 181 13.31 -8.41 -15.74
C SER A 181 12.78 -9.01 -17.04
N ARG A 182 11.52 -9.45 -17.07
CA ARG A 182 10.86 -9.98 -18.26
C ARG A 182 10.53 -8.88 -19.25
N VAL A 183 10.08 -7.72 -18.77
CA VAL A 183 9.84 -6.55 -19.61
C VAL A 183 11.16 -6.04 -20.19
N LEU A 184 12.17 -5.82 -19.34
CA LEU A 184 13.52 -5.41 -19.79
C LEU A 184 14.09 -6.40 -20.82
N GLY A 185 13.99 -7.71 -20.57
CA GLY A 185 14.43 -8.74 -21.51
C GLY A 185 13.65 -8.75 -22.83
N GLY A 186 12.38 -8.32 -22.81
CA GLY A 186 11.55 -8.18 -24.01
C GLY A 186 11.97 -7.02 -24.93
N TYR A 187 12.63 -6.01 -24.37
CA TYR A 187 13.13 -4.83 -25.10
C TYR A 187 14.65 -4.82 -25.27
N TRP A 188 15.34 -5.92 -24.95
CA TRP A 188 16.80 -5.98 -24.99
C TRP A 188 17.39 -5.55 -26.34
N GLY A 189 18.26 -4.54 -26.31
CA GLY A 189 18.91 -3.94 -27.48
C GLY A 189 18.01 -3.03 -28.32
N ALA A 190 16.77 -2.76 -27.88
CA ALA A 190 15.88 -1.84 -28.56
C ALA A 190 16.24 -0.38 -28.26
N SER A 191 16.10 0.48 -29.26
CA SER A 191 16.08 1.93 -29.04
C SER A 191 14.67 2.36 -28.61
N VAL A 192 14.59 3.07 -27.49
CA VAL A 192 13.34 3.53 -26.89
C VAL A 192 13.39 5.05 -26.69
N THR A 193 12.31 5.63 -26.17
CA THR A 193 12.38 7.03 -25.73
C THR A 193 13.29 7.09 -24.51
N ALA A 194 14.28 7.98 -24.53
CA ALA A 194 15.23 8.14 -23.44
C ALA A 194 14.50 8.28 -22.08
N GLY A 195 14.79 7.36 -21.16
CA GLY A 195 14.24 7.30 -19.80
C GLY A 195 12.87 6.61 -19.71
N ASP A 196 12.48 5.85 -20.73
CA ASP A 196 11.24 5.07 -20.70
C ASP A 196 11.42 3.79 -19.86
N ALA A 197 11.25 3.94 -18.55
CA ALA A 197 11.31 2.85 -17.57
C ALA A 197 10.32 1.71 -17.89
N THR A 198 9.18 2.01 -18.56
CA THR A 198 8.21 0.98 -18.95
C THR A 198 8.71 0.02 -20.03
N LYS A 199 9.81 0.37 -20.69
CA LYS A 199 10.53 -0.48 -21.63
C LYS A 199 11.90 -0.92 -21.10
N GLY A 200 12.26 -0.52 -19.88
CA GLY A 200 13.52 -0.90 -19.24
C GLY A 200 14.71 0.00 -19.60
N ASP A 201 14.51 1.24 -20.05
CA ASP A 201 15.59 2.24 -20.14
C ASP A 201 15.58 3.08 -18.86
N PHE A 202 16.39 2.67 -17.89
CA PHE A 202 16.47 3.28 -16.57
C PHE A 202 17.59 4.31 -16.45
N ASN A 203 18.62 4.23 -17.32
CA ASN A 203 19.73 5.19 -17.31
C ASN A 203 19.46 6.43 -18.18
N GLY A 204 18.43 6.40 -19.02
CA GLY A 204 18.00 7.51 -19.86
C GLY A 204 18.80 7.70 -21.13
N ASP A 205 19.52 6.69 -21.61
CA ASP A 205 20.37 6.79 -22.81
C ASP A 205 19.64 6.44 -24.12
N GLY A 206 18.40 5.95 -24.02
CA GLY A 206 17.56 5.59 -25.16
C GLY A 206 17.81 4.19 -25.71
N VAL A 207 18.61 3.36 -25.04
CA VAL A 207 18.89 1.97 -25.43
C VAL A 207 18.77 1.05 -24.22
N VAL A 208 17.98 -0.02 -24.36
CA VAL A 208 17.82 -1.01 -23.27
C VAL A 208 18.99 -2.00 -23.31
N ASP A 209 19.91 -1.93 -22.37
CA ASP A 209 21.10 -2.78 -22.36
C ASP A 209 21.55 -3.29 -20.97
N ALA A 210 22.80 -3.76 -20.89
CA ALA A 210 23.38 -4.29 -19.66
C ALA A 210 23.43 -3.26 -18.54
N THR A 211 23.50 -1.97 -18.85
CA THR A 211 23.48 -0.86 -17.90
C THR A 211 22.13 -0.79 -17.20
N ASP A 212 21.04 -0.94 -17.94
CA ASP A 212 19.70 -0.99 -17.35
C ASP A 212 19.47 -2.26 -16.54
N ALA A 213 19.98 -3.39 -17.01
CA ALA A 213 19.93 -4.63 -16.22
C ALA A 213 20.73 -4.51 -14.92
N THR A 214 21.84 -3.76 -14.89
CA THR A 214 22.55 -3.47 -13.64
C THR A 214 21.76 -2.57 -12.70
N ILE A 215 20.98 -1.62 -13.23
CA ILE A 215 20.07 -0.79 -12.41
C ILE A 215 18.96 -1.68 -11.82
N LEU A 216 18.30 -2.49 -12.65
CA LEU A 216 17.27 -3.42 -12.20
C LEU A 216 17.81 -4.41 -11.13
N ALA A 217 19.00 -4.95 -11.34
CA ALA A 217 19.62 -5.87 -10.38
C ALA A 217 20.04 -5.17 -9.07
N ALA A 218 20.49 -3.91 -9.14
CA ALA A 218 20.85 -3.13 -7.96
C ALA A 218 19.65 -2.85 -7.05
N HIS A 219 18.46 -2.80 -7.65
CA HIS A 219 17.19 -2.58 -6.98
C HIS A 219 16.37 -3.85 -6.84
N TRP A 220 16.95 -5.05 -7.04
CA TRP A 220 16.18 -6.30 -7.00
C TRP A 220 15.56 -6.53 -5.62
N GLY A 221 14.23 -6.66 -5.58
CA GLY A 221 13.50 -6.77 -4.33
C GLY A 221 13.39 -5.46 -3.56
N ASP A 222 13.75 -4.32 -4.15
CA ASP A 222 13.28 -3.02 -3.65
C ASP A 222 11.77 -2.94 -3.89
N HIS A 223 11.09 -2.38 -2.90
CA HIS A 223 9.64 -2.17 -2.95
C HIS A 223 9.37 -0.70 -2.60
N ARG A 224 8.46 -0.03 -3.35
CA ARG A 224 7.87 1.30 -3.05
C ARG A 224 7.25 1.39 -1.65
N TYR A 225 7.12 0.26 -0.96
CA TYR A 225 6.44 0.05 0.32
C TYR A 225 7.40 -0.35 1.46
N GLY A 226 8.71 -0.33 1.25
CA GLY A 226 9.66 -0.76 2.27
C GLY A 226 11.10 -0.34 2.06
N ASN A 227 11.48 0.80 2.62
CA ASN A 227 12.78 0.92 3.28
C ASN A 227 12.72 1.86 4.48
N ALA A 228 12.15 1.37 5.57
CA ALA A 228 12.46 1.84 6.91
C ALA A 228 13.17 0.70 7.65
N GLY A 229 14.47 0.55 7.38
CA GLY A 229 15.37 -0.25 8.23
C GLY A 229 15.74 -1.63 7.68
N SER A 230 16.68 -1.66 6.74
CA SER A 230 17.78 -2.61 6.86
C SER A 230 19.11 -1.86 6.77
N GLU A 231 19.56 -1.38 7.92
CA GLU A 231 21.00 -1.40 8.17
C GLU A 231 21.45 -2.86 8.06
N ALA A 232 21.89 -3.23 6.87
CA ALA A 232 22.82 -4.31 6.64
C ALA A 232 23.69 -3.90 5.45
N ALA A 233 24.48 -2.85 5.66
CA ALA A 233 25.87 -2.92 5.26
C ALA A 233 26.51 -4.10 5.99
N GLU A 234 26.21 -5.33 5.56
CA GLU A 234 27.05 -6.48 5.84
C GLU A 234 28.31 -6.23 5.04
N ALA A 235 29.29 -5.70 5.76
CA ALA A 235 30.68 -5.67 5.40
C ALA A 235 31.04 -6.95 4.64
N SER A 236 31.84 -6.78 3.59
CA SER A 236 32.65 -7.85 3.01
C SER A 236 33.15 -8.77 4.12
N ALA A 237 32.46 -9.90 4.30
CA ALA A 237 32.94 -10.98 5.12
C ALA A 237 34.22 -11.43 4.41
N ALA A 238 35.37 -11.06 4.98
CA ALA A 238 36.63 -11.67 4.62
C ALA A 238 36.39 -13.18 4.64
N VAL A 239 36.41 -13.79 3.45
CA VAL A 239 36.27 -15.23 3.27
C VAL A 239 37.28 -15.87 4.23
N PRO A 240 36.84 -16.64 5.25
CA PRO A 240 37.78 -17.36 6.08
C PRO A 240 38.47 -18.37 5.18
N GLU A 241 39.75 -18.16 4.90
CA GLU A 241 40.53 -19.10 4.10
C GLU A 241 40.42 -20.49 4.73
N PRO A 242 39.83 -21.48 4.02
CA PRO A 242 39.81 -22.84 4.51
C PRO A 242 41.24 -23.36 4.47
N CYS A 243 41.82 -23.61 5.65
CA CYS A 243 42.80 -24.68 5.86
C CYS A 243 44.19 -24.58 5.21
N VAL A 244 44.61 -23.48 4.59
CA VAL A 244 45.99 -23.39 4.02
C VAL A 244 47.05 -23.43 5.12
N MET A 245 46.82 -22.74 6.24
CA MET A 245 47.72 -22.78 7.41
C MET A 245 47.74 -24.15 8.10
N ALA A 246 46.60 -24.86 8.11
CA ALA A 246 46.53 -26.22 8.66
C ALA A 246 47.24 -27.25 7.76
N MET A 247 47.17 -27.10 6.43
CA MET A 247 47.97 -27.91 5.49
C MET A 247 49.47 -27.60 5.62
N LEU A 248 49.85 -26.34 5.79
CA LEU A 248 51.26 -25.98 5.90
C LEU A 248 51.87 -26.49 7.21
N ALA A 249 51.14 -26.42 8.33
CA ALA A 249 51.60 -26.95 9.62
C ALA A 249 51.74 -28.48 9.61
N THR A 250 50.78 -29.21 9.03
CA THR A 250 50.85 -30.68 8.94
C THR A 250 52.00 -31.16 8.06
N LEU A 251 52.31 -30.46 6.96
CA LEU A 251 53.47 -30.76 6.12
C LEU A 251 54.81 -30.54 6.85
N VAL A 252 54.92 -29.50 7.69
CA VAL A 252 56.14 -29.24 8.47
C VAL A 252 56.36 -30.29 9.57
N PHE A 253 55.30 -30.74 10.24
CA PHE A 253 55.39 -31.82 11.24
C PHE A 253 55.71 -33.19 10.61
N LEU A 254 55.17 -33.50 9.43
CA LEU A 254 55.51 -34.71 8.68
C LEU A 254 56.97 -34.70 8.17
N ALA A 255 57.47 -33.54 7.75
CA ALA A 255 58.85 -33.36 7.33
C ALA A 255 59.85 -33.47 8.50
N HIS A 256 59.49 -32.95 9.70
CA HIS A 256 60.31 -33.10 10.90
C HIS A 256 60.25 -34.51 11.52
N GLY A 257 59.10 -35.18 11.43
CA GLY A 257 58.94 -36.57 11.91
C GLY A 257 59.75 -37.57 11.10
N ARG A 258 59.88 -37.36 9.78
CA ARG A 258 60.73 -38.21 8.91
C ARG A 258 62.22 -38.02 9.14
N ARG A 259 62.68 -36.83 9.55
CA ARG A 259 64.11 -36.57 9.82
C ARG A 259 64.63 -37.17 11.13
N ARG A 260 63.77 -37.53 12.08
CA ARG A 260 64.19 -38.12 13.38
C ARG A 260 64.25 -39.65 13.41
N ARG A 261 63.98 -40.34 12.30
CA ARG A 261 64.09 -41.81 12.19
C ARG A 261 65.30 -42.31 11.38
N SER A 262 66.25 -41.44 11.08
CA SER A 262 67.56 -41.83 10.57
C SER A 262 68.59 -41.47 11.63
N THR A 263 69.34 -42.46 12.11
CA THR A 263 70.40 -42.44 13.14
C THR A 263 70.04 -43.11 14.47
N THR A 264 69.95 -44.45 14.45
CA THR A 264 70.75 -45.30 15.36
C THR A 264 70.80 -46.74 14.83
N ALA A 265 72.01 -47.30 14.89
CA ALA A 265 72.55 -48.55 14.33
C ALA A 265 72.92 -48.52 12.84
#